data_AF-A0A538S013-F1
#
_entry.id   AF-A0A538S013-F1
#
_cell.length_a   1.000
_cell.length_b   1.000
_cell.length_c   1.000
_cell.angle_alpha   90.00
_cell.angle_beta   90.00
_cell.angle_gamma   90.00
#
_symmetry.space_group_name_H-M   'P 1'
#
loop_
_entity.id
_entity.type
_entity.pdbx_description
1 polymer ?
#
loop_
_entity_poly.entity_id
_entity_poly.type
_entity_poly.pdbx_seq_one_letter_code
_entity_poly.pdbx_strand_id
1 'polypeptide(L)'
;YFAMGPGTGVGATSYPACRDISAPVSPSDNAWHHVAYAYDGTEARLYMDGKRVAARPASGKIGNGDGRAFLGAIFRPPDEKPRRSFLGYLDTLRISDIARYSGEGFPPPSGDLPSDEHTVLLFNFNEPEGSTSIRDESGSGLTGLLGGPGATPPKLVVDPLLARHGENR
;
A
#
# COMPACT_ATOMS: atom_id res chain seq x y z
N TYR A 1 10.03 0.94 2.83
CA TYR A 1 9.39 -0.39 2.88
C TYR A 1 8.15 -0.27 3.74
N PHE A 2 7.03 -0.84 3.32
CA PHE A 2 5.79 -0.94 4.09
C PHE A 2 5.31 -2.38 3.99
N ALA A 3 4.82 -2.94 5.10
CA ALA A 3 4.28 -4.29 5.11
C ALA A 3 3.19 -4.45 6.16
N MET A 4 2.32 -5.43 5.89
CA MET A 4 1.29 -5.88 6.81
C MET A 4 1.17 -7.40 6.76
N GLY A 5 0.76 -8.01 7.87
CA GLY A 5 0.44 -9.44 7.89
C GLY A 5 0.14 -9.97 9.30
N PRO A 6 -0.49 -11.16 9.41
CA PRO A 6 -0.98 -11.69 10.69
C PRO A 6 0.11 -11.87 11.76
N GLY A 7 1.34 -12.20 11.35
CA GLY A 7 2.48 -12.37 12.26
C GLY A 7 3.35 -11.12 12.45
N THR A 8 3.19 -10.11 11.60
CA THR A 8 4.03 -8.90 11.59
C THR A 8 3.30 -7.64 12.04
N GLY A 9 1.97 -7.68 12.14
CA GLY A 9 1.15 -6.50 12.31
C GLY A 9 1.28 -5.54 11.12
N VAL A 10 1.18 -4.24 11.36
CA VAL A 10 1.45 -3.19 10.36
C VAL A 10 2.81 -2.57 10.65
N GLY A 11 3.65 -2.39 9.64
CA GLY A 11 5.00 -1.87 9.81
C GLY A 11 5.54 -1.11 8.60
N ALA A 12 6.45 -0.17 8.87
CA ALA A 12 7.17 0.57 7.85
C ALA A 12 8.61 0.85 8.27
N THR A 13 9.51 0.86 7.28
CA THR A 13 10.92 1.22 7.43
C THR A 13 11.25 2.36 6.47
N SER A 14 11.78 3.46 7.01
CA SER A 14 12.26 4.61 6.23
C SER A 14 13.78 4.59 6.06
N TYR A 15 14.27 4.85 4.84
CA TYR A 15 15.69 4.99 4.49
C TYR A 15 16.04 6.46 4.19
N PRO A 16 17.30 6.90 4.39
CA PRO A 16 18.49 6.10 4.73
C PRO A 16 18.65 5.79 6.23
N ALA A 17 17.91 6.46 7.10
CA ALA A 17 18.05 6.33 8.55
C ALA A 17 17.71 4.94 9.12
N CYS A 18 17.15 4.03 8.30
CA CYS A 18 16.74 2.67 8.66
C CYS A 18 15.90 2.64 9.95
N ARG A 19 14.92 3.54 10.04
CA ARG A 19 14.07 3.67 11.22
C ARG A 19 12.74 2.95 11.02
N ASP A 20 12.50 1.97 11.87
CA ASP A 20 11.28 1.18 11.85
C ASP A 20 10.17 1.86 12.67
N ILE A 21 8.94 1.64 12.26
CA ILE A 21 7.73 1.88 13.04
C ILE A 21 6.82 0.68 12.82
N SER A 22 6.24 0.13 13.88
CA SER A 22 5.33 -1.00 13.79
C SER A 22 4.29 -0.98 14.89
N ALA A 23 3.17 -1.64 14.65
CA ALA A 23 2.13 -1.89 15.63
C ALA A 23 1.66 -3.35 15.51
N PRO A 24 1.45 -4.07 16.63
CA PRO A 24 1.01 -5.47 16.62
C PRO A 24 -0.51 -5.59 16.37
N VAL A 25 -1.03 -4.87 15.37
CA VAL A 25 -2.44 -4.94 14.97
C VAL A 25 -2.55 -5.88 13.78
N SER A 26 -3.28 -6.99 13.96
CA SER A 26 -3.38 -8.07 12.98
C SER A 26 -4.58 -7.86 12.04
N PRO A 27 -4.39 -7.83 10.71
CA PRO A 27 -5.46 -7.78 9.72
C PRO A 27 -5.99 -9.20 9.38
N SER A 28 -6.37 -9.99 10.40
CA SER A 28 -6.65 -11.43 10.26
C SER A 28 -8.12 -11.81 10.39
N ASP A 29 -9.04 -10.86 10.24
CA ASP A 29 -10.48 -11.07 10.33
C ASP A 29 -11.16 -11.33 8.97
N ASN A 30 -10.36 -11.44 7.89
CA ASN A 30 -10.85 -11.64 6.52
C ASN A 30 -11.79 -10.50 6.06
N ALA A 31 -11.54 -9.28 6.51
CA ALA A 31 -12.20 -8.06 6.05
C ALA A 31 -11.26 -7.14 5.27
N TRP A 32 -11.85 -6.18 4.55
CA TRP A 32 -11.10 -5.08 3.95
C TRP A 32 -10.61 -4.13 5.04
N HIS A 33 -9.33 -3.74 4.95
CA HIS A 33 -8.73 -2.76 5.85
C HIS A 33 -8.09 -1.62 5.08
N HIS A 34 -8.27 -0.41 5.58
CA HIS A 34 -7.52 0.75 5.08
C HIS A 34 -6.27 0.95 5.94
N VAL A 35 -5.09 0.81 5.32
CA VAL A 35 -3.81 1.02 6.00
C VAL A 35 -3.05 2.21 5.40
N ALA A 36 -2.41 3.00 6.25
CA ALA A 36 -1.63 4.14 5.78
C ALA A 36 -0.34 4.35 6.59
N TYR A 37 0.70 4.79 5.89
CA TYR A 37 1.90 5.39 6.46
C TYR A 37 1.92 6.86 6.09
N ALA A 38 2.03 7.75 7.09
CA ALA A 38 2.11 9.19 6.88
C ALA A 38 3.38 9.74 7.51
N TYR A 39 4.06 10.64 6.81
CA TYR A 39 5.28 11.30 7.26
C TYR A 39 5.25 12.78 6.86
N ASP A 40 5.32 13.67 7.86
CA ASP A 40 5.19 15.12 7.65
C ASP A 40 6.52 15.90 7.81
N GLY A 41 7.64 15.19 7.92
CA GLY A 41 8.96 15.79 8.19
C GLY A 41 9.32 15.94 9.67
N THR A 42 8.36 15.71 10.57
CA THR A 42 8.54 15.80 12.04
C THR A 42 8.09 14.55 12.80
N GLU A 43 7.12 13.80 12.25
CA GLU A 43 6.59 12.57 12.83
C GLU A 43 6.22 11.58 11.72
N ALA A 44 6.49 10.30 11.98
CA ALA A 44 6.02 9.17 11.17
C ALA A 44 4.88 8.47 11.91
N ARG A 45 3.83 8.10 11.18
CA ARG A 45 2.60 7.53 11.73
C ARG A 45 2.13 6.34 10.91
N LEU A 46 1.62 5.33 11.60
CA LEU A 46 0.89 4.21 11.02
C LEU A 46 -0.57 4.29 11.40
N TYR A 47 -1.44 4.03 10.43
CA TYR A 47 -2.88 3.96 10.63
C TYR A 47 -3.43 2.65 10.09
N MET A 48 -4.42 2.12 10.80
CA MET A 48 -5.25 0.99 10.36
C MET A 48 -6.70 1.34 10.68
N ASP A 49 -7.57 1.19 9.67
CA ASP A 49 -9.01 1.51 9.73
C ASP A 49 -9.27 2.90 10.31
N GLY A 50 -8.45 3.87 9.88
CA GLY A 50 -8.58 5.27 10.25
C GLY A 50 -8.03 5.61 11.64
N LYS A 51 -7.60 4.64 12.45
CA LYS A 51 -7.03 4.88 13.78
C LYS A 51 -5.51 4.84 13.74
N ARG A 52 -4.86 5.76 14.45
CA ARG A 52 -3.40 5.75 14.60
C ARG A 52 -2.98 4.58 15.49
N VAL A 53 -2.22 3.65 14.93
CA VAL A 53 -1.77 2.44 15.63
C VAL A 53 -0.31 2.53 16.09
N ALA A 54 0.47 3.43 15.49
CA ALA A 54 1.80 3.79 15.98
C ALA A 54 2.17 5.20 15.53
N ALA A 55 3.02 5.86 16.32
CA ALA A 55 3.64 7.13 15.98
C ALA A 55 5.06 7.19 16.55
N ARG A 56 5.95 7.92 15.88
CA ARG A 56 7.23 8.31 16.45
C ARG A 56 7.76 9.60 15.83
N PRO A 57 8.52 10.42 16.59
CA PRO A 57 9.31 11.49 16.01
C PRO A 57 10.20 10.98 14.87
N ALA A 58 10.23 11.72 13.78
CA ALA A 58 10.99 11.40 12.59
C ALA A 58 11.34 12.69 11.85
N SER A 59 12.57 12.85 11.40
CA SER A 59 12.97 14.04 10.66
C SER A 59 13.99 13.70 9.58
N GLY A 60 14.17 14.64 8.65
CA GLY A 60 15.04 14.48 7.49
C GLY A 60 14.28 14.07 6.22
N LYS A 61 15.01 13.94 5.12
CA LYS A 61 14.44 13.55 3.83
C LYS A 61 14.36 12.03 3.71
N ILE A 62 13.28 11.53 3.13
CA ILE A 62 13.24 10.14 2.63
C ILE A 62 14.14 10.10 1.40
N GLY A 63 15.12 9.19 1.40
CA GLY A 63 16.05 9.04 0.29
C GLY A 63 15.40 8.40 -0.93
N ASN A 64 15.90 8.73 -2.12
CA ASN A 64 15.51 8.04 -3.35
C ASN A 64 16.05 6.60 -3.34
N GLY A 65 15.23 5.66 -3.82
CA GLY A 65 15.69 4.32 -4.18
C GLY A 65 16.20 4.30 -5.62
N ASP A 66 17.23 3.49 -5.88
CA ASP A 66 17.78 3.21 -7.22
C ASP A 66 17.20 1.93 -7.84
N GLY A 67 16.43 1.16 -7.05
CA GLY A 67 15.76 -0.07 -7.49
C GLY A 67 14.32 0.12 -7.96
N ARG A 68 13.76 -0.92 -8.60
CA ARG A 68 12.35 -1.01 -8.96
C ARG A 68 11.46 -0.95 -7.71
N ALA A 69 10.33 -0.27 -7.80
CA ALA A 69 9.26 -0.37 -6.82
C ALA A 69 8.49 -1.68 -7.04
N PHE A 70 8.07 -2.32 -5.95
CA PHE A 70 7.30 -3.55 -5.99
C PHE A 70 6.08 -3.43 -5.08
N LEU A 71 4.97 -4.02 -5.53
CA LEU A 71 3.75 -4.21 -4.76
C LEU A 71 3.47 -5.71 -4.67
N GLY A 72 3.06 -6.18 -3.50
CA GLY A 72 2.69 -7.59 -3.29
C GLY A 72 3.84 -8.57 -3.13
N ALA A 73 5.10 -8.19 -3.38
CA ALA A 73 6.29 -8.98 -3.05
C ALA A 73 7.54 -8.09 -2.99
N ILE A 74 8.63 -8.61 -2.44
CA ILE A 74 9.95 -7.97 -2.51
C ILE A 74 10.85 -8.82 -3.42
N PHE A 75 11.53 -8.17 -4.35
CA PHE A 75 12.60 -8.76 -5.16
C PHE A 75 13.93 -8.10 -4.78
N ARG A 76 14.99 -8.90 -4.64
CA ARG A 76 16.33 -8.40 -4.33
C ARG A 76 17.37 -9.11 -5.20
N PRO A 77 18.43 -8.41 -5.64
CA PRO A 77 19.59 -9.06 -6.23
C PRO A 77 20.22 -10.09 -5.28
N PRO A 78 20.90 -11.13 -5.80
CA PRO A 78 21.12 -11.40 -7.23
C PRO A 78 20.07 -12.32 -7.87
N ASP A 79 19.18 -12.97 -7.10
CA ASP A 79 18.34 -14.06 -7.61
C ASP A 79 17.00 -13.61 -8.22
N GLU A 80 16.61 -12.35 -8.04
CA GLU A 80 15.32 -11.77 -8.52
C GLU A 80 14.12 -12.68 -8.25
N LYS A 81 14.16 -13.43 -7.14
CA LYS A 81 13.05 -14.28 -6.71
C LYS A 81 12.12 -13.50 -5.78
N PRO A 82 10.79 -13.69 -5.89
CA PRO A 82 9.85 -13.06 -4.97
C PRO A 82 10.05 -13.59 -3.55
N ARG A 83 10.05 -12.68 -2.59
CA ARG A 83 10.11 -12.99 -1.14
C ARG A 83 9.01 -12.21 -0.43
N ARG A 84 8.53 -12.77 0.69
CA ARG A 84 7.53 -12.14 1.56
C ARG A 84 6.31 -11.67 0.77
N SER A 85 5.78 -12.56 -0.09
CA SER A 85 4.62 -12.27 -0.92
C SER A 85 3.40 -11.99 -0.07
N PHE A 86 2.62 -11.00 -0.49
CA PHE A 86 1.30 -10.74 0.05
C PHE A 86 0.32 -11.77 -0.49
N LEU A 87 -0.47 -12.36 0.41
CA LEU A 87 -1.51 -13.32 0.09
C LEU A 87 -2.85 -12.72 0.54
N GLY A 88 -3.54 -12.07 -0.38
CA GLY A 88 -4.79 -11.38 -0.13
C GLY A 88 -5.23 -10.54 -1.33
N TYR A 89 -6.26 -9.72 -1.12
CA TYR A 89 -6.79 -8.80 -2.12
C TYR A 89 -6.28 -7.38 -1.89
N LEU A 90 -6.15 -6.60 -2.97
CA LEU A 90 -5.84 -5.17 -2.96
C LEU A 90 -6.88 -4.48 -3.86
N ASP A 91 -7.35 -3.31 -3.46
CA ASP A 91 -8.34 -2.53 -4.21
C ASP A 91 -7.86 -1.12 -4.53
N THR A 92 -7.02 -0.51 -3.67
CA THR A 92 -6.45 0.81 -4.00
C THR A 92 -5.06 1.01 -3.42
N LEU A 93 -4.16 1.60 -4.21
CA LEU A 93 -2.86 2.12 -3.78
C LEU A 93 -2.74 3.59 -4.18
N ARG A 94 -2.45 4.45 -3.20
CA ARG A 94 -2.09 5.86 -3.44
C ARG A 94 -0.76 6.22 -2.78
N ILE A 95 0.10 6.90 -3.53
CA ILE A 95 1.31 7.56 -3.01
C ILE A 95 1.15 9.07 -3.20
N SER A 96 1.59 9.85 -2.22
CA SER A 96 1.43 11.30 -2.21
C SER A 96 2.67 11.98 -1.66
N ASP A 97 2.85 13.24 -2.05
CA ASP A 97 3.98 14.07 -1.63
C ASP A 97 3.73 14.83 -0.31
N ILE A 98 2.51 14.72 0.23
CA ILE A 98 2.12 15.22 1.56
C ILE A 98 1.70 14.08 2.50
N ALA A 99 1.75 14.37 3.80
CA ALA A 99 1.09 13.55 4.81
C ALA A 99 -0.43 13.81 4.76
N ARG A 100 -1.18 12.93 4.06
CA ARG A 100 -2.65 13.03 3.95
C ARG A 100 -3.39 12.85 5.27
N TYR A 101 -2.79 12.14 6.22
CA TYR A 101 -3.41 11.81 7.51
C TYR A 101 -2.53 12.31 8.65
N SER A 102 -3.17 12.90 9.67
CA SER A 102 -2.53 13.43 10.88
C SER A 102 -3.40 13.17 12.11
N GLY A 103 -2.88 13.43 13.31
CA GLY A 103 -3.61 13.22 14.56
C GLY A 103 -3.88 11.76 14.90
N GLU A 104 -4.81 11.50 15.83
CA GLU A 104 -5.14 10.16 16.32
C GLU A 104 -5.98 9.33 15.33
N GLY A 105 -6.58 9.95 14.33
CA GLY A 105 -7.33 9.23 13.32
C GLY A 105 -8.04 10.11 12.30
N PHE A 106 -8.66 9.45 11.34
CA PHE A 106 -9.41 10.03 10.23
C PHE A 106 -10.52 9.07 9.81
N PRO A 107 -11.59 9.56 9.15
CA PRO A 107 -12.57 8.68 8.53
C PRO A 107 -11.93 7.94 7.35
N PRO A 108 -11.85 6.59 7.38
CA PRO A 108 -11.32 5.83 6.25
C PRO A 108 -12.07 6.18 4.97
N PRO A 109 -11.37 6.37 3.85
CA PRO A 109 -12.05 6.48 2.56
C PRO A 109 -12.79 5.19 2.24
N SER A 110 -13.89 5.33 1.50
CA SER A 110 -14.70 4.23 0.98
C SER A 110 -14.61 4.19 -0.55
N GLY A 111 -14.32 3.01 -1.11
CA GLY A 111 -14.19 2.81 -2.55
C GLY A 111 -12.96 3.49 -3.16
N ASP A 112 -13.05 3.75 -4.46
CA ASP A 112 -11.95 4.33 -5.25
C ASP A 112 -11.50 5.68 -4.71
N LEU A 113 -10.18 5.90 -4.71
CA LEU A 113 -9.63 7.17 -4.31
C LEU A 113 -9.58 8.13 -5.50
N PRO A 114 -9.93 9.41 -5.30
CA PRO A 114 -9.71 10.43 -6.31
C PRO A 114 -8.22 10.82 -6.37
N SER A 115 -7.79 11.25 -7.56
CA SER A 115 -6.54 11.97 -7.75
C SER A 115 -6.72 13.45 -7.43
N ASP A 116 -5.64 14.08 -6.98
CA ASP A 116 -5.50 15.52 -6.76
C ASP A 116 -4.05 15.96 -7.04
N GLU A 117 -3.75 17.24 -6.88
CA GLU A 117 -2.42 17.83 -7.12
C GLU A 117 -1.28 17.24 -6.27
N HIS A 118 -1.62 16.54 -5.18
CA HIS A 118 -0.66 15.88 -4.30
C HIS A 118 -0.54 14.37 -4.55
N THR A 119 -1.24 13.86 -5.55
CA THR A 119 -1.22 12.44 -5.90
C THR A 119 -0.08 12.16 -6.87
N VAL A 120 0.87 11.33 -6.43
CA VAL A 120 2.06 10.95 -7.22
C VAL A 120 1.84 9.64 -7.98
N LEU A 121 1.09 8.72 -7.39
CA LEU A 121 0.72 7.45 -7.99
C LEU A 121 -0.66 7.05 -7.46
N LEU A 122 -1.54 6.61 -8.36
CA LEU A 122 -2.85 6.10 -7.99
C LEU A 122 -3.21 4.90 -8.84
N PHE A 123 -3.45 3.76 -8.19
CA PHE A 123 -3.97 2.54 -8.77
C PHE A 123 -5.26 2.15 -8.05
N ASN A 124 -6.41 2.27 -8.70
CA ASN A 124 -7.70 1.77 -8.19
C ASN A 124 -8.01 0.33 -8.65
N PHE A 125 -7.10 -0.31 -9.40
CA PHE A 125 -7.19 -1.71 -9.85
C PHE A 125 -8.50 -2.08 -10.58
N ASN A 126 -9.08 -1.14 -11.31
CA ASN A 126 -10.37 -1.30 -12.02
C ASN A 126 -10.24 -1.84 -13.45
N GLU A 127 -9.05 -2.29 -13.85
CA GLU A 127 -8.84 -2.89 -15.16
C GLU A 127 -9.60 -4.21 -15.31
N PRO A 128 -10.00 -4.60 -16.53
CA PRO A 128 -10.73 -5.84 -16.75
C PRO A 128 -9.89 -7.07 -16.37
N GLU A 129 -10.55 -8.16 -15.98
CA GLU A 129 -9.90 -9.45 -15.75
C GLU A 129 -9.05 -9.86 -16.97
N GLY A 130 -7.85 -10.37 -16.70
CA GLY A 130 -6.87 -10.73 -17.73
C GLY A 130 -5.95 -9.60 -18.17
N SER A 131 -6.17 -8.36 -17.69
CA SER A 131 -5.20 -7.28 -17.89
C SER A 131 -3.83 -7.64 -17.29
N THR A 132 -2.77 -7.18 -17.93
CA THR A 132 -1.37 -7.41 -17.50
C THR A 132 -0.72 -6.16 -16.93
N SER A 133 -1.43 -5.05 -16.94
CA SER A 133 -0.96 -3.76 -16.47
C SER A 133 -2.06 -2.99 -15.75
N ILE A 134 -1.65 -2.13 -14.83
CA ILE A 134 -2.50 -1.20 -14.09
C ILE A 134 -2.14 0.22 -14.51
N ARG A 135 -3.15 0.99 -14.88
CA ARG A 135 -3.02 2.39 -15.29
C ARG A 135 -2.89 3.26 -14.06
N ASP A 136 -1.91 4.17 -14.09
CA ASP A 136 -1.83 5.25 -13.11
C ASP A 136 -2.88 6.33 -13.40
N GLU A 137 -3.79 6.50 -12.44
CA GLU A 137 -4.85 7.50 -12.47
C GLU A 137 -4.40 8.84 -11.87
N SER A 138 -3.16 8.96 -11.40
CA SER A 138 -2.61 10.24 -10.92
C SER A 138 -2.35 11.25 -12.05
N GLY A 139 -2.09 10.75 -13.26
CA GLY A 139 -1.63 11.55 -14.40
C GLY A 139 -0.11 11.55 -14.59
N SER A 140 0.66 10.92 -13.70
CA SER A 140 2.13 10.81 -13.81
C SER A 140 2.59 9.83 -14.90
N GLY A 141 1.68 9.03 -15.46
CA GLY A 141 1.96 8.10 -16.55
C GLY A 141 2.76 6.86 -16.12
N LEU A 142 2.83 6.59 -14.82
CA LEU A 142 3.46 5.38 -14.30
C LEU A 142 2.59 4.16 -14.66
N THR A 143 3.16 3.08 -15.20
CA THR A 143 2.36 1.88 -15.50
C THR A 143 2.78 0.77 -14.55
N GLY A 144 1.82 0.25 -13.78
CA GLY A 144 2.03 -0.94 -12.97
C GLY A 144 2.04 -2.17 -13.87
N LEU A 145 3.02 -3.07 -13.69
CA LEU A 145 3.04 -4.36 -14.40
C LEU A 145 2.62 -5.47 -13.44
N LEU A 146 1.69 -6.31 -13.87
CA LEU A 146 1.24 -7.44 -13.07
C LEU A 146 2.17 -8.64 -13.26
N GLY A 147 2.75 -9.10 -12.16
CA GLY A 147 3.65 -10.25 -12.12
C GLY A 147 5.13 -9.87 -12.20
N GLY A 148 5.98 -10.89 -12.11
CA GLY A 148 7.42 -10.76 -12.15
C GLY A 148 8.11 -12.11 -12.32
N PRO A 149 9.41 -12.14 -12.64
CA PRO A 149 10.15 -13.38 -12.83
C PRO A 149 9.97 -14.34 -11.64
N GLY A 150 9.59 -15.59 -11.92
CA GLY A 150 9.42 -16.63 -10.89
C GLY A 150 8.23 -16.45 -9.94
N ALA A 151 7.34 -15.49 -10.18
CA ALA A 151 6.10 -15.31 -9.42
C ALA A 151 4.88 -15.75 -10.24
N THR A 152 3.86 -16.29 -9.56
CA THR A 152 2.52 -16.37 -10.14
C THR A 152 1.95 -14.94 -10.23
N PRO A 153 1.55 -14.46 -11.42
CA PRO A 153 0.97 -13.12 -11.53
C PRO A 153 -0.31 -13.00 -10.69
N PRO A 154 -0.55 -11.83 -10.05
CA PRO A 154 -1.84 -11.56 -9.44
C PRO A 154 -2.94 -11.56 -10.52
N LYS A 155 -4.17 -11.81 -10.11
CA LYS A 155 -5.34 -11.73 -10.97
C LYS A 155 -6.23 -10.61 -10.50
N LEU A 156 -6.72 -9.80 -11.43
CA LEU A 156 -7.83 -8.91 -11.18
C LEU A 156 -9.09 -9.75 -11.09
N VAL A 157 -9.87 -9.52 -10.04
CA VAL A 157 -11.10 -10.25 -9.75
C VAL A 157 -12.17 -9.25 -9.34
N VAL A 158 -13.43 -9.60 -9.58
CA VAL A 158 -14.54 -8.89 -8.93
C VAL A 158 -14.45 -9.12 -7.43
N ASP A 159 -14.72 -8.07 -6.63
CA ASP A 159 -14.63 -8.11 -5.18
C ASP A 159 -15.36 -9.36 -4.60
N PRO A 160 -14.61 -10.32 -4.06
CA PRO A 160 -15.18 -11.58 -3.58
C PRO A 160 -15.88 -11.44 -2.22
N LEU A 161 -15.71 -10.31 -1.53
CA LEU A 161 -16.36 -10.00 -0.26
C LEU A 161 -17.67 -9.23 -0.47
N LEU A 162 -17.78 -8.40 -1.51
CA LEU A 162 -19.07 -7.77 -1.89
C LEU A 162 -20.11 -8.81 -2.34
N ALA A 163 -19.68 -9.87 -3.04
CA ALA A 163 -20.57 -10.96 -3.45
C ALA A 163 -21.24 -11.70 -2.28
N ARG A 164 -20.73 -11.58 -1.05
CA ARG A 164 -21.35 -12.16 0.16
C ARG A 164 -22.34 -11.23 0.86
N HIS A 165 -22.33 -9.95 0.52
CA HIS A 165 -23.11 -8.91 1.20
C HIS A 165 -24.14 -8.20 0.32
N GLY A 166 -24.18 -8.47 -0.99
CA GLY A 166 -25.28 -8.03 -1.86
C GLY A 166 -25.30 -6.52 -2.16
N GLU A 167 -24.20 -5.81 -1.90
CA GLU A 167 -24.05 -4.40 -2.26
C GLU A 167 -23.21 -4.28 -3.53
N ASN A 168 -23.77 -3.64 -4.55
CA ASN A 168 -23.05 -3.26 -5.77
C ASN A 168 -22.18 -2.03 -5.47
N ARG A 169 -20.96 -2.00 -6.03
CA ARG A 169 -20.15 -0.77 -6.13
C ARG A 169 -20.92 0.32 -6.88
#